data_AF-A0A179HKS3-F1
#
_entry.id   AF-A0A179HKS3-F1
#
_cell.length_a   1.000
_cell.length_b   1.000
_cell.length_c   1.000
_cell.angle_alpha   90.00
_cell.angle_beta   90.00
_cell.angle_gamma   90.00
#
_symmetry.space_group_name_H-M   'P 1'
#
loop_
_entity.id
_entity.type
_entity.pdbx_description
1 polymer ?
#
loop_
_entity_poly.entity_id
_entity_poly.type
_entity_poly.pdbx_seq_one_letter_code
_entity_poly.pdbx_strand_id
1 'polypeptide(L)'
;MYLPNSQKLIAAGLALIDLANVGDSVVKGKVLDYAVEKCLDSDGNVRCSKPFPVKEGSCYTLEWSTDGKISHTTIEVRDAGSGEMVYYRDTNGDWKPEKNELVYLDFKPKIWKTGNDTVEYEVKKCDDDGKDL
;
A
#
# COMPACT_ATOMS: atom_id res chain seq x y z
N MET A 1 -17.36 -44.04 -3.27
CA MET A 1 -16.68 -42.77 -3.58
C MET A 1 -17.70 -41.67 -3.28
N TYR A 2 -17.77 -41.04 -2.10
CA TYR A 2 -16.82 -40.14 -1.42
C TYR A 2 -16.15 -39.14 -2.36
N LEU A 3 -16.71 -37.91 -2.42
CA LEU A 3 -16.12 -36.71 -1.84
C LEU A 3 -17.21 -35.60 -1.75
N PRO A 4 -17.54 -35.10 -0.55
CA PRO A 4 -18.48 -33.99 -0.38
C PRO A 4 -17.82 -32.64 -0.73
N ASN A 5 -18.61 -31.77 -1.34
CA ASN A 5 -18.25 -30.43 -1.80
C ASN A 5 -18.14 -29.44 -0.63
N SER A 6 -17.13 -29.63 0.21
CA SER A 6 -16.77 -28.71 1.29
C SER A 6 -15.33 -28.24 1.10
N GLN A 7 -15.19 -27.19 0.27
CA GLN A 7 -14.00 -26.37 0.14
C GLN A 7 -14.46 -24.93 -0.15
N LYS A 8 -14.12 -23.87 0.58
CA LYS A 8 -13.28 -23.65 1.75
C LYS A 8 -13.81 -22.35 2.36
N LEU A 9 -14.33 -22.38 3.59
CA LEU A 9 -14.06 -21.27 4.50
C LEU A 9 -12.52 -21.20 4.61
N ILE A 10 -11.93 -20.03 4.43
CA ILE A 10 -10.70 -19.49 5.05
C ILE A 10 -10.28 -18.30 4.17
N ALA A 11 -10.77 -17.11 4.50
CA ALA A 11 -10.16 -15.84 4.09
C ALA A 11 -10.08 -14.86 5.28
N ALA A 12 -10.06 -15.39 6.51
CA ALA A 12 -9.86 -14.64 7.75
C ALA A 12 -8.48 -14.94 8.37
N GLY A 13 -7.47 -15.19 7.52
CA GLY A 13 -6.14 -15.66 7.91
C GLY A 13 -4.98 -14.80 7.44
N LEU A 14 -5.22 -13.54 7.06
CA LEU A 14 -4.17 -12.57 6.69
C LEU A 14 -3.94 -11.53 7.79
N ALA A 15 -4.29 -11.85 9.03
CA ALA A 15 -3.92 -11.06 10.18
C ALA A 15 -2.76 -11.78 10.92
N LEU A 16 -1.69 -11.04 11.22
CA LEU A 16 -0.72 -11.29 12.30
C LEU A 16 0.64 -11.96 12.02
N ILE A 17 1.15 -12.10 10.78
CA ILE A 17 2.54 -12.60 10.60
C ILE A 17 3.62 -11.50 10.69
N ASP A 18 3.29 -10.21 10.77
CA ASP A 18 4.30 -9.14 10.85
C ASP A 18 4.64 -8.64 12.27
N LEU A 19 4.26 -9.35 13.33
CA LEU A 19 4.57 -8.97 14.72
C LEU A 19 6.06 -9.12 15.12
N ALA A 20 6.97 -9.33 14.17
CA ALA A 20 8.41 -9.54 14.44
C ALA A 20 9.35 -8.48 13.83
N ASN A 21 8.85 -7.43 13.17
CA ASN A 21 9.69 -6.31 12.73
C ASN A 21 9.53 -5.12 13.69
N VAL A 22 10.35 -5.09 14.73
CA VAL A 22 10.60 -3.86 15.51
C VAL A 22 11.34 -2.89 14.58
N GLY A 23 10.61 -1.99 13.92
CA GLY A 23 11.15 -0.91 13.11
C GLY A 23 10.07 0.13 12.85
N ASP A 24 10.45 1.38 12.60
CA ASP A 24 9.57 2.55 12.36
C ASP A 24 8.58 2.41 11.17
N SER A 25 8.57 1.26 10.52
CA SER A 25 7.77 0.95 9.35
C SER A 25 6.33 0.61 9.75
N VAL A 26 5.39 1.42 9.29
CA VAL A 26 3.93 1.23 9.46
C VAL A 26 3.41 0.16 8.52
N VAL A 27 3.86 0.17 7.26
CA VAL A 27 3.59 -0.89 6.29
C VAL A 27 4.71 -0.91 5.26
N LYS A 28 5.11 -2.10 4.83
CA LYS A 28 6.02 -2.27 3.70
C LYS A 28 5.63 -3.48 2.87
N GLY A 29 6.02 -3.49 1.61
CA GLY A 29 5.76 -4.63 0.76
C GLY A 29 6.15 -4.43 -0.68
N LYS A 30 5.68 -5.36 -1.49
CA LYS A 30 5.93 -5.42 -2.92
C LYS A 30 4.61 -5.61 -3.64
N VAL A 31 4.35 -4.77 -4.63
CA VAL A 31 3.21 -4.88 -5.54
C VAL A 31 3.74 -5.30 -6.90
N LEU A 32 3.19 -6.38 -7.45
CA LEU A 32 3.48 -6.84 -8.81
C LEU A 32 2.44 -6.28 -9.77
N ASP A 33 2.84 -5.96 -11.00
CA ASP A 33 2.01 -5.42 -12.09
C ASP A 33 1.10 -4.25 -11.64
N TYR A 34 1.67 -3.25 -10.98
CA TYR A 34 0.93 -2.08 -10.52
C TYR A 34 0.36 -1.22 -11.67
N ALA A 35 0.77 -1.49 -12.92
CA ALA A 35 0.24 -0.82 -14.10
C ALA A 35 -1.15 -1.32 -14.56
N VAL A 36 -1.84 -2.08 -13.71
CA VAL A 36 -3.24 -2.50 -13.86
C VAL A 36 -4.15 -1.55 -13.07
N GLU A 37 -5.36 -1.26 -13.57
CA GLU A 37 -6.09 -0.01 -13.25
C GLU A 37 -6.66 -0.04 -11.84
N LYS A 38 -6.90 -1.25 -11.35
CA LYS A 38 -7.63 -1.55 -10.15
C LYS A 38 -6.70 -2.26 -9.18
N CYS A 39 -6.78 -1.86 -7.91
CA CYS A 39 -6.14 -2.59 -6.81
C CYS A 39 -6.53 -4.08 -6.81
N LEU A 40 -7.78 -4.42 -7.13
CA LEU A 40 -8.22 -5.79 -7.34
C LEU A 40 -8.49 -5.99 -8.82
N ASP A 41 -7.66 -6.81 -9.46
CA ASP A 41 -7.90 -7.21 -10.85
C ASP A 41 -9.01 -8.28 -10.94
N SER A 42 -9.47 -8.58 -12.15
CA SER A 42 -10.52 -9.56 -12.40
C SER A 42 -10.15 -10.98 -11.97
N ASP A 43 -8.86 -11.26 -11.77
CA ASP A 43 -8.33 -12.56 -11.39
C ASP A 43 -8.13 -12.67 -9.86
N GLY A 44 -8.49 -11.61 -9.12
CA GLY A 44 -8.42 -11.57 -7.65
C GLY A 44 -7.04 -11.24 -7.10
N ASN A 45 -6.10 -10.80 -7.94
CA ASN A 45 -4.79 -10.39 -7.46
C ASN A 45 -4.87 -8.98 -6.86
N VAL A 46 -4.17 -8.80 -5.74
CA VAL A 46 -4.04 -7.50 -5.07
C VAL A 46 -2.83 -6.76 -5.65
N ARG A 47 -3.12 -5.69 -6.37
CA ARG A 47 -2.22 -4.77 -7.09
C ARG A 47 -2.04 -3.44 -6.36
N CYS A 48 -2.33 -3.41 -5.06
CA CYS A 48 -2.13 -2.25 -4.19
C CYS A 48 -1.53 -2.66 -2.84
N SER A 49 -1.21 -1.69 -1.98
CA SER A 49 -0.68 -2.01 -0.66
C SER A 49 -1.70 -2.76 0.20
N LYS A 50 -1.22 -3.42 1.25
CA LYS A 50 -2.11 -3.85 2.33
C LYS A 50 -2.72 -2.60 2.99
N PRO A 51 -3.98 -2.62 3.43
CA PRO A 51 -4.56 -1.51 4.19
C PRO A 51 -3.82 -1.30 5.51
N PHE A 52 -3.65 -0.04 5.90
CA PHE A 52 -3.00 0.36 7.15
C PHE A 52 -3.71 1.56 7.78
N PRO A 53 -3.77 1.63 9.12
CA PRO A 53 -4.43 2.73 9.81
C PRO A 53 -3.53 3.96 9.84
N VAL A 54 -4.13 5.13 9.66
CA VAL A 54 -3.47 6.42 9.84
C VAL A 54 -4.20 7.27 10.85
N LYS A 55 -3.43 8.11 11.54
CA LYS A 55 -3.93 9.01 12.58
C LYS A 55 -3.86 10.45 12.11
N GLU A 56 -4.93 11.19 12.37
CA GLU A 56 -5.02 12.62 12.12
C GLU A 56 -3.81 13.37 12.68
N GLY A 57 -3.24 14.27 11.87
CA GLY A 57 -2.12 15.13 12.25
C GLY A 57 -0.78 14.42 12.46
N SER A 58 -0.73 13.08 12.42
CA SER A 58 0.53 12.33 12.49
C SER A 58 1.27 12.41 11.16
N CYS A 59 2.60 12.30 11.20
CA CYS A 59 3.43 12.40 10.00
C CYS A 59 3.85 11.00 9.52
N TYR A 60 3.69 10.75 8.22
CA TYR A 60 4.08 9.51 7.57
C TYR A 60 4.96 9.80 6.35
N THR A 61 6.11 9.14 6.26
CA THR A 61 6.99 9.19 5.09
C THR A 61 6.60 8.07 4.14
N LEU A 62 6.23 8.43 2.90
CA LEU A 62 5.89 7.50 1.83
C LEU A 62 7.10 7.33 0.90
N GLU A 63 7.60 6.11 0.80
CA GLU A 63 8.73 5.76 -0.06
C GLU A 63 8.36 4.61 -1.00
N TRP A 64 8.73 4.74 -2.27
CA TRP A 64 8.63 3.63 -3.22
C TRP A 64 9.75 3.66 -4.27
N SER A 65 9.99 2.51 -4.86
CA SER A 65 10.91 2.32 -5.97
C SER A 65 10.32 1.37 -7.00
N THR A 66 10.66 1.58 -8.26
CA THR A 66 10.23 0.74 -9.40
C THR A 66 11.45 0.20 -10.12
N ASP A 67 11.41 -1.06 -10.55
CA ASP A 67 12.50 -1.70 -11.29
C ASP A 67 12.67 -1.16 -12.74
N GLY A 68 11.75 -0.29 -13.20
CA GLY A 68 11.76 0.31 -14.53
C GLY A 68 12.63 1.57 -14.66
N LYS A 69 13.33 1.73 -15.80
CA LYS A 69 14.22 2.88 -16.10
C LYS A 69 13.50 4.23 -16.25
N ILE A 70 12.19 4.26 -16.53
CA ILE A 70 11.46 5.47 -16.93
C ILE A 70 10.00 5.40 -16.46
N SER A 71 9.79 5.22 -15.17
CA SER A 71 8.44 5.08 -14.62
C SER A 71 8.26 5.99 -13.45
N HIS A 72 8.10 7.28 -13.76
CA HIS A 72 7.40 8.17 -12.85
C HIS A 72 6.08 7.48 -12.46
N THR A 73 5.94 7.22 -11.17
CA THR A 73 4.80 6.51 -10.59
C THR A 73 4.23 7.43 -9.55
N THR A 74 2.95 7.74 -9.68
CA THR A 74 2.21 8.51 -8.68
C THR A 74 1.71 7.52 -7.64
N ILE A 75 1.88 7.84 -6.37
CA ILE A 75 1.19 7.14 -5.29
C ILE A 75 -0.10 7.89 -4.97
N GLU A 76 -1.21 7.17 -4.92
CA GLU A 76 -2.48 7.66 -4.42
C GLU A 76 -2.77 6.95 -3.10
N VAL A 77 -3.05 7.71 -2.06
CA VAL A 77 -3.58 7.18 -0.80
C VAL A 77 -5.10 7.21 -0.90
N ARG A 78 -5.72 6.05 -0.73
CA ARG A 78 -7.17 5.87 -0.88
C ARG A 78 -7.78 5.30 0.39
N ASP A 79 -8.94 5.80 0.76
CA ASP A 79 -9.74 5.25 1.85
C ASP A 79 -10.14 3.79 1.54
N ALA A 80 -9.90 2.89 2.48
CA ALA A 80 -10.08 1.45 2.26
C ALA A 80 -11.56 1.02 2.23
N GLY A 81 -12.48 1.84 2.75
CA GLY A 81 -13.91 1.55 2.75
C GLY A 81 -14.63 2.01 1.48
N SER A 82 -14.29 3.20 0.99
CA SER A 82 -14.94 3.89 -0.13
C SER A 82 -14.13 3.89 -1.43
N GLY A 83 -12.81 3.74 -1.34
CA GLY A 83 -11.89 3.91 -2.47
C GLY A 83 -11.65 5.37 -2.87
N GLU A 84 -12.17 6.34 -2.12
CA GLU A 84 -11.94 7.77 -2.34
C GLU A 84 -10.46 8.12 -2.19
N MET A 85 -9.92 8.91 -3.11
CA MET A 85 -8.56 9.43 -2.99
C MET A 85 -8.53 10.53 -1.93
N VAL A 86 -7.69 10.36 -0.93
CA VAL A 86 -7.52 11.33 0.17
C VAL A 86 -6.20 12.07 0.07
N TYR A 87 -5.22 11.51 -0.63
CA TYR A 87 -3.92 12.14 -0.85
C TYR A 87 -3.23 11.55 -2.09
N TYR A 88 -2.30 12.29 -2.70
CA TYR A 88 -1.44 11.76 -3.76
C TYR A 88 -0.09 12.47 -3.81
N ARG A 89 0.93 11.79 -4.33
CA ARG A 89 2.25 12.38 -4.65
C ARG A 89 2.90 11.71 -5.84
N ASP A 90 3.72 12.47 -6.56
CA ASP A 90 4.53 11.97 -7.68
C ASP A 90 5.96 11.55 -7.29
N THR A 91 6.37 11.85 -6.05
CA THR A 91 7.69 11.53 -5.50
C THR A 91 7.59 11.16 -4.02
N ASN A 92 8.60 10.43 -3.54
CA ASN A 92 8.77 10.15 -2.10
C ASN A 92 8.62 11.43 -1.26
N GLY A 93 8.15 11.26 -0.04
CA GLY A 93 8.07 12.34 0.93
C GLY A 93 6.93 12.17 1.92
N ASP A 94 6.74 13.23 2.69
CA ASP A 94 5.89 13.18 3.88
C ASP A 94 4.44 13.54 3.57
N TRP A 95 3.58 12.95 4.38
CA TRP A 95 2.14 13.15 4.37
C TRP A 95 1.63 13.25 5.81
N LYS A 96 0.68 14.18 6.03
CA LYS A 96 -0.06 14.33 7.27
C LYS A 96 -1.55 14.14 6.99
N PRO A 97 -2.18 13.06 7.49
CA PRO A 97 -3.60 12.81 7.29
C PRO A 97 -4.45 13.88 7.96
N GLU A 98 -5.54 14.26 7.30
CA GLU A 98 -6.50 15.25 7.82
C GLU A 98 -7.52 14.63 8.78
N LYS A 99 -7.61 13.30 8.85
CA LYS A 99 -8.52 12.56 9.72
C LYS A 99 -7.95 11.18 10.06
N ASN A 100 -8.60 10.50 11.01
CA ASN A 100 -8.31 9.10 11.30
C ASN A 100 -9.02 8.21 10.28
N GLU A 101 -8.28 7.36 9.58
CA GLU A 101 -8.83 6.52 8.51
C GLU A 101 -7.98 5.26 8.27
N LEU A 102 -8.60 4.27 7.64
CA LEU A 102 -7.91 3.08 7.16
C LEU A 102 -7.69 3.27 5.66
N VAL A 103 -6.43 3.23 5.21
CA VAL A 103 -6.08 3.57 3.83
C VAL A 103 -5.23 2.48 3.18
N TYR A 104 -5.13 2.53 1.86
CA TYR A 104 -4.16 1.77 1.07
C TYR A 104 -3.48 2.66 0.03
N LEU A 105 -2.32 2.23 -0.45
CA LEU A 105 -1.55 2.89 -1.50
C LEU A 105 -1.87 2.24 -2.84
N ASP A 106 -2.32 3.05 -3.79
CA ASP A 106 -2.56 2.69 -5.17
C ASP A 106 -1.50 3.37 -6.05
N PHE A 107 -0.71 2.58 -6.78
CA PHE A 107 0.40 3.08 -7.58
C PHE A 107 -0.07 3.27 -9.02
N LYS A 108 -0.02 4.50 -9.53
CA LYS A 108 -0.43 4.84 -10.90
C LYS A 108 0.79 5.08 -11.79
N PRO A 109 1.03 4.27 -12.83
CA PRO A 109 2.09 4.57 -13.79
C PRO A 109 1.73 5.81 -14.61
N LYS A 110 2.70 6.68 -14.91
CA LYS A 110 2.46 7.81 -15.84
C LYS A 110 2.14 7.37 -17.27
N ILE A 111 2.63 6.20 -17.70
CA ILE A 111 2.35 5.64 -19.02
C ILE A 111 1.74 4.26 -18.87
N TRP A 112 0.49 4.15 -19.30
CA TRP A 112 -0.27 2.91 -19.31
C TRP A 112 0.44 1.81 -20.10
N LYS A 113 0.37 0.55 -19.65
CA LYS A 113 0.92 -0.64 -20.33
C LYS A 113 2.44 -0.62 -20.62
N THR A 114 3.21 0.21 -19.92
CA THR A 114 4.65 0.31 -20.15
C THR A 114 5.41 -0.43 -19.06
N GLY A 115 5.84 -1.66 -19.34
CA GLY A 115 6.91 -2.46 -18.66
C GLY A 115 7.19 -2.21 -17.18
N ASN A 116 6.15 -2.03 -16.38
CA ASN A 116 6.25 -1.62 -14.99
C ASN A 116 5.75 -2.76 -14.12
N ASP A 117 6.66 -3.67 -13.83
CA ASP A 117 6.32 -4.99 -13.33
C ASP A 117 6.21 -5.01 -11.81
N THR A 118 6.82 -4.04 -11.13
CA THR A 118 7.00 -4.11 -9.68
C THR A 118 7.19 -2.73 -9.06
N VAL A 119 6.52 -2.54 -7.92
CA VAL A 119 6.81 -1.47 -6.95
C VAL A 119 7.18 -2.11 -5.63
N GLU A 120 8.30 -1.69 -5.05
CA GLU A 120 8.62 -1.92 -3.64
C GLU A 120 8.33 -0.64 -2.87
N TYR A 121 7.59 -0.76 -1.77
CA TYR A 121 7.10 0.39 -1.03
C TYR A 121 7.30 0.23 0.47
N GLU A 122 7.40 1.37 1.14
CA GLU A 122 7.49 1.47 2.58
C GLU A 122 6.82 2.77 3.05
N VAL A 123 6.04 2.66 4.12
CA VAL A 123 5.44 3.77 4.85
C VAL A 123 6.01 3.72 6.25
N LYS A 124 6.63 4.82 6.68
CA LYS A 124 7.17 4.98 8.03
C LYS A 124 6.44 6.11 8.73
N LYS A 125 6.48 6.14 10.05
CA LYS A 125 6.26 7.43 10.73
C LYS A 125 7.46 8.33 10.41
N CYS A 126 7.22 9.62 10.25
CA CYS A 126 8.33 10.56 10.16
C CYS A 126 9.16 10.46 11.44
N ASP A 127 10.47 10.56 11.32
CA ASP A 127 11.30 10.75 12.49
C ASP A 127 10.81 12.02 13.21
N ASP A 128 10.41 11.88 14.47
CA ASP A 128 10.34 13.05 15.34
C ASP A 128 11.79 13.53 15.48
N ASP A 129 12.14 14.62 14.79
CA ASP A 129 13.32 15.45 15.08
C ASP A 129 13.14 16.12 16.46
N GLY A 130 13.00 15.28 17.50
CA GLY A 130 12.45 15.65 18.79
C GLY A 130 12.39 14.46 19.74
N LYS A 131 13.42 13.61 19.76
CA LYS A 131 13.77 12.96 21.03
C LYS A 131 14.15 14.09 21.97
N ASP A 132 13.30 14.35 22.96
CA ASP A 132 13.60 15.19 24.12
C ASP A 132 15.05 14.92 24.59
N LEU A 133 15.93 15.89 24.35
CA LEU A 133 17.25 16.03 24.99
C LEU A 133 17.16 17.14 26.03
#